data_AF-A0A178X3K0-F1
#
_entry.id   AF-A0A178X3K0-F1
#
_cell.length_a   1.000
_cell.length_b   1.000
_cell.length_c   1.000
_cell.angle_alpha   90.00
_cell.angle_beta   90.00
_cell.angle_gamma   90.00
#
_symmetry.space_group_name_H-M   'P 1'
#
loop_
_entity.id
_entity.type
_entity.pdbx_description
1 polymer ?
#
loop_
_entity_poly.entity_id
_entity_poly.type
_entity_poly.pdbx_seq_one_letter_code
_entity_poly.pdbx_strand_id
1 'polypeptide(L)'
;MRHNPRAPLLWVGDDEDWKTAHEQSQALVCPEPDCDIELVAVENRSYRYNPRFFRFKSKSKQCGHWPARNRGGPETPQHDWVKARLAGIVRHLGHQATPEHWHTRADVFVHKPAFCLEVQLQSTQFTDRTASRQRKGAEVCWFLPGHLDSRKARAALFHGRGVRFRVVDRQSHRPIAPWESPDDRDLARRAIIEVWGTVAHPPRRGQEPDPSVVRPGSAWFRTDSLDGYRFLKEVLSGRRRWYPAETIGNKTGLWALDTDVTAYRDFRARQQDHLDQLHREQQARDARPEPPAPPAEAEGPVPLAGAPAVERDDVEEPPQVPVAEPDTVPFAKINAPTPRPAPAHAVSVQPRRRRWWQLWRRTP
;
A
#
# COMPACT_ATOMS: atom_id res chain seq x y z
N MET A 1 -5.89 -8.78 40.94
CA MET A 1 -6.60 -9.94 40.33
C MET A 1 -5.59 -10.74 39.50
N ARG A 2 -5.85 -11.98 39.03
CA ARG A 2 -4.89 -12.67 38.14
C ARG A 2 -5.19 -12.39 36.68
N HIS A 3 -4.17 -12.01 35.91
CA HIS A 3 -4.25 -11.83 34.46
C HIS A 3 -4.52 -13.18 33.78
N ASN A 4 -5.62 -13.28 33.04
CA ASN A 4 -5.87 -14.38 32.12
C ASN A 4 -5.57 -13.88 30.68
N PRO A 5 -4.84 -14.63 29.84
CA PRO A 5 -4.44 -14.18 28.50
C PRO A 5 -5.53 -14.32 27.41
N ARG A 6 -6.75 -14.79 27.75
CA ARG A 6 -7.81 -15.12 26.77
C ARG A 6 -8.97 -14.11 26.68
N ALA A 7 -8.89 -12.94 27.32
CA ALA A 7 -9.94 -11.91 27.20
C ALA A 7 -9.85 -11.16 25.86
N PRO A 8 -10.99 -10.67 25.32
CA PRO A 8 -10.97 -9.72 24.22
C PRO A 8 -10.22 -8.44 24.60
N LEU A 9 -9.59 -7.80 23.61
CA LEU A 9 -8.90 -6.53 23.75
C LEU A 9 -9.89 -5.37 23.59
N LEU A 10 -10.59 -4.97 24.66
CA LEU A 10 -11.53 -3.86 24.55
C LEU A 10 -10.83 -2.53 24.20
N TRP A 11 -11.46 -1.73 23.34
CA TRP A 11 -11.07 -0.38 22.99
C TRP A 11 -12.21 0.65 23.13
N VAL A 12 -11.87 1.80 23.71
CA VAL A 12 -12.74 2.96 23.93
C VAL A 12 -13.36 3.63 22.69
N GLY A 13 -12.78 3.43 21.49
CA GLY A 13 -13.26 4.03 20.24
C GLY A 13 -13.92 3.04 19.27
N ASP A 14 -14.07 1.78 19.67
CA ASP A 14 -15.06 0.86 19.07
C ASP A 14 -16.32 0.94 19.93
N ASP A 15 -17.50 1.04 19.30
CA ASP A 15 -18.76 1.26 20.01
C ASP A 15 -19.18 0.06 20.87
N GLU A 16 -18.93 -1.17 20.43
CA GLU A 16 -19.36 -2.39 21.16
C GLU A 16 -18.36 -2.75 22.26
N ASP A 17 -17.06 -2.55 22.03
CA ASP A 17 -16.04 -2.61 23.08
C ASP A 17 -16.30 -1.54 24.16
N TRP A 18 -16.64 -0.31 23.76
CA TRP A 18 -16.98 0.76 24.71
C TRP A 18 -18.25 0.44 25.49
N LYS A 19 -19.31 -0.01 24.81
CA LYS A 19 -20.56 -0.45 25.43
C LYS A 19 -20.32 -1.53 26.49
N THR A 20 -19.49 -2.51 26.15
CA THR A 20 -19.06 -3.59 27.06
C THR A 20 -18.30 -3.05 28.27
N ALA A 21 -17.41 -2.07 28.08
CA ALA A 21 -16.61 -1.51 29.16
C ALA A 21 -17.34 -0.49 30.06
N HIS A 22 -18.26 0.30 29.50
CA HIS A 22 -18.91 1.42 30.18
C HIS A 22 -20.30 1.06 30.71
N GLU A 23 -21.20 0.53 29.88
CA GLU A 23 -22.58 0.25 30.28
C GLU A 23 -22.66 -0.97 31.21
N GLN A 24 -21.91 -2.03 30.90
CA GLN A 24 -21.92 -3.27 31.69
C GLN A 24 -21.11 -3.15 33.01
N SER A 25 -20.57 -1.96 33.32
CA SER A 25 -19.82 -1.64 34.56
C SER A 25 -18.71 -2.64 34.92
N GLN A 26 -18.08 -3.23 33.90
CA GLN A 26 -17.15 -4.35 34.05
C GLN A 26 -15.74 -3.91 34.51
N ALA A 27 -15.02 -4.80 35.20
CA ALA A 27 -13.76 -4.46 35.87
C ALA A 27 -12.56 -4.41 34.90
N LEU A 28 -12.12 -3.21 34.56
CA LEU A 28 -11.00 -2.96 33.66
C LEU A 28 -9.65 -3.14 34.37
N VAL A 29 -8.68 -3.77 33.69
CA VAL A 29 -7.29 -3.98 34.16
C VAL A 29 -6.29 -3.77 33.02
N CYS A 30 -5.00 -3.65 33.36
CA CYS A 30 -3.97 -3.33 32.37
C CYS A 30 -3.79 -4.50 31.37
N PRO A 31 -3.65 -4.23 30.05
CA PRO A 31 -3.46 -5.28 29.03
C PRO A 31 -2.08 -5.96 29.08
N GLU A 32 -1.15 -5.48 29.91
CA GLU A 32 0.19 -6.06 29.98
C GLU A 32 0.19 -7.29 30.90
N PRO A 33 0.86 -8.40 30.50
CA PRO A 33 1.08 -9.54 31.38
C PRO A 33 1.58 -9.13 32.77
N ASP A 34 1.07 -9.82 33.78
CA ASP A 34 1.39 -9.64 35.20
C ASP A 34 1.11 -8.23 35.80
N CYS A 35 0.45 -7.34 35.04
CA CYS A 35 0.11 -5.98 35.49
C CYS A 35 -1.36 -5.89 35.96
N ASP A 36 -1.62 -6.03 37.26
CA ASP A 36 -2.97 -6.14 37.82
C ASP A 36 -3.73 -4.81 38.07
N ILE A 37 -3.16 -3.68 37.65
CA ILE A 37 -3.66 -2.34 37.99
C ILE A 37 -5.06 -2.08 37.43
N GLU A 38 -6.01 -1.78 38.34
CA GLU A 38 -7.43 -1.54 38.05
C GLU A 38 -7.74 -0.16 37.45
N LEU A 39 -8.69 -0.14 36.54
CA LEU A 39 -9.01 0.95 35.61
C LEU A 39 -10.54 1.20 35.60
N VAL A 40 -10.98 2.36 35.11
CA VAL A 40 -12.41 2.70 34.95
C VAL A 40 -12.68 3.42 33.64
N ALA A 41 -13.85 3.17 33.06
CA ALA A 41 -14.40 3.92 31.93
C ALA A 41 -14.90 5.31 32.38
N VAL A 42 -14.72 6.32 31.53
CA VAL A 42 -15.20 7.68 31.75
C VAL A 42 -15.64 8.28 30.41
N GLU A 43 -16.90 8.71 30.32
CA GLU A 43 -17.33 9.65 29.27
C GLU A 43 -17.33 11.09 29.82
N ASN A 44 -16.58 11.98 29.17
CA ASN A 44 -16.67 13.42 29.33
C ASN A 44 -17.11 14.07 28.02
N ARG A 45 -18.41 14.34 27.89
CA ARG A 45 -19.01 14.97 26.70
C ARG A 45 -18.50 16.38 26.39
N SER A 46 -17.74 17.02 27.29
CA SER A 46 -17.05 18.28 27.00
C SER A 46 -15.88 18.15 26.01
N TYR A 47 -15.47 16.93 25.63
CA TYR A 47 -14.38 16.68 24.70
C TYR A 47 -14.88 16.43 23.27
N ARG A 48 -15.03 17.52 22.49
CA ARG A 48 -15.58 17.59 21.12
C ARG A 48 -15.21 16.45 20.15
N TYR A 49 -14.02 15.86 20.27
CA TYR A 49 -13.54 14.80 19.37
C TYR A 49 -13.28 13.45 20.06
N ASN A 50 -13.27 13.41 21.39
CA ASN A 50 -13.03 12.19 22.16
C ASN A 50 -13.72 12.24 23.54
N PRO A 51 -15.04 12.05 23.61
CA PRO A 51 -15.73 12.04 24.88
C PRO A 51 -15.26 10.89 25.80
N ARG A 52 -14.87 9.75 25.23
CA ARG A 52 -14.64 8.50 25.96
C ARG A 52 -13.16 8.27 26.24
N PHE A 53 -12.81 7.87 27.46
CA PHE A 53 -11.45 7.42 27.83
C PHE A 53 -11.48 6.45 29.01
N PHE A 54 -10.42 5.67 29.17
CA PHE A 54 -10.17 4.94 30.40
C PHE A 54 -9.17 5.69 31.29
N ARG A 55 -9.21 5.46 32.61
CA ARG A 55 -8.21 5.98 33.56
C ARG A 55 -7.92 4.97 34.67
N PHE A 56 -6.85 5.19 35.43
CA PHE A 56 -6.67 4.47 36.70
C PHE A 56 -7.84 4.70 37.65
N LYS A 57 -8.26 3.64 38.33
CA LYS A 57 -9.30 3.66 39.36
C LYS A 57 -8.79 4.41 40.60
N SER A 58 -7.59 4.05 41.07
CA SER A 58 -6.85 4.79 42.10
C SER A 58 -5.92 5.85 41.49
N LYS A 59 -5.70 6.97 42.18
CA LYS A 59 -4.67 7.95 41.80
C LYS A 59 -3.25 7.51 42.19
N SER A 60 -3.12 6.66 43.23
CA SER A 60 -1.83 6.25 43.81
C SER A 60 -1.27 4.94 43.25
N LYS A 61 -2.08 4.12 42.56
CA LYS A 61 -1.61 2.91 41.86
C LYS A 61 -1.56 3.18 40.36
N GLN A 62 -0.35 3.13 39.79
CA GLN A 62 -0.06 3.39 38.37
C GLN A 62 1.03 2.43 37.86
N CYS A 63 1.01 2.03 36.59
CA CYS A 63 2.04 1.20 35.95
C CYS A 63 2.88 1.97 34.93
N GLY A 64 4.10 1.50 34.64
CA GLY A 64 4.98 2.11 33.61
C GLY A 64 4.48 1.95 32.18
N HIS A 65 3.67 0.92 31.92
CA HIS A 65 3.01 0.62 30.63
C HIS A 65 1.97 1.67 30.23
N TRP A 66 1.60 2.54 31.19
CA TRP A 66 0.71 3.69 31.07
C TRP A 66 1.56 4.98 31.00
N PRO A 67 2.14 5.34 29.83
CA PRO A 67 3.24 6.32 29.76
C PRO A 67 2.86 7.73 30.24
N ALA A 68 3.84 8.55 30.64
CA ALA A 68 3.60 9.97 30.95
C ALA A 68 3.11 10.80 29.73
N ARG A 69 2.60 12.01 29.96
CA ARG A 69 1.95 12.88 28.94
C ARG A 69 2.95 13.43 27.89
N ASN A 70 3.25 12.69 26.82
CA ASN A 70 4.32 13.06 25.87
C ASN A 70 3.89 13.61 24.49
N ARG A 71 3.98 14.95 24.38
CA ARG A 71 4.28 15.84 23.23
C ARG A 71 3.71 15.66 21.81
N GLY A 72 3.26 14.51 21.31
CA GLY A 72 2.62 14.41 19.96
C GLY A 72 1.32 15.24 19.84
N GLY A 73 0.90 15.72 18.67
CA GLY A 73 -0.38 16.45 18.52
C GLY A 73 -1.61 15.58 18.84
N PRO A 74 -2.82 16.15 19.03
CA PRO A 74 -4.04 15.36 19.03
C PRO A 74 -4.22 14.71 17.65
N GLU A 75 -4.56 13.43 17.62
CA GLU A 75 -4.83 12.71 16.38
C GLU A 75 -6.18 13.14 15.79
N THR A 76 -6.31 13.03 14.47
CA THR A 76 -7.53 13.45 13.76
C THR A 76 -8.59 12.36 13.81
N PRO A 77 -9.89 12.71 13.76
CA PRO A 77 -10.97 11.72 13.63
C PRO A 77 -10.75 10.71 12.48
N GLN A 78 -10.12 11.15 11.38
CA GLN A 78 -9.70 10.26 10.28
C GLN A 78 -8.65 9.23 10.73
N HIS A 79 -7.61 9.64 11.46
CA HIS A 79 -6.56 8.73 11.93
C HIS A 79 -7.15 7.70 12.89
N ASP A 80 -8.00 8.15 13.82
CA ASP A 80 -8.70 7.29 14.77
C ASP A 80 -9.64 6.29 14.06
N TRP A 81 -10.42 6.73 13.06
CA TRP A 81 -11.29 5.86 12.29
C TRP A 81 -10.52 4.82 11.44
N VAL A 82 -9.39 5.20 10.85
CA VAL A 82 -8.57 4.25 10.06
C VAL A 82 -7.88 3.24 10.98
N LYS A 83 -7.38 3.66 12.15
CA LYS A 83 -6.94 2.74 13.23
C LYS A 83 -8.06 1.76 13.61
N ALA A 84 -9.29 2.27 13.78
CA ALA A 84 -10.49 1.47 14.06
C ALA A 84 -10.69 0.36 13.03
N ARG A 85 -10.77 0.75 11.76
CA ARG A 85 -11.17 -0.16 10.68
C ARG A 85 -10.09 -1.20 10.39
N LEU A 86 -8.80 -0.83 10.48
CA LEU A 86 -7.69 -1.78 10.42
C LEU A 86 -7.72 -2.78 11.59
N ALA A 87 -7.93 -2.32 12.82
CA ALA A 87 -8.03 -3.20 13.98
C ALA A 87 -9.21 -4.18 13.88
N GLY A 88 -10.39 -3.70 13.47
CA GLY A 88 -11.57 -4.52 13.24
C GLY A 88 -11.38 -5.56 12.14
N ILE A 89 -10.70 -5.19 11.04
CA ILE A 89 -10.32 -6.13 9.96
C ILE A 89 -9.42 -7.26 10.51
N VAL A 90 -8.36 -6.91 11.24
CA VAL A 90 -7.42 -7.91 11.79
C VAL A 90 -8.12 -8.85 12.78
N ARG A 91 -8.99 -8.31 13.65
CA ARG A 91 -9.82 -9.11 14.59
C ARG A 91 -10.77 -10.05 13.86
N HIS A 92 -11.46 -9.57 12.81
CA HIS A 92 -12.38 -10.40 12.01
C HIS A 92 -11.64 -11.51 11.23
N LEU A 93 -10.37 -11.28 10.87
CA LEU A 93 -9.49 -12.30 10.30
C LEU A 93 -8.99 -13.33 11.34
N GLY A 94 -9.41 -13.25 12.61
CA GLY A 94 -9.05 -14.17 13.68
C GLY A 94 -7.72 -13.86 14.38
N HIS A 95 -7.07 -12.74 14.06
CA HIS A 95 -5.79 -12.36 14.66
C HIS A 95 -5.99 -11.41 15.84
N GLN A 96 -5.19 -11.57 16.90
CA GLN A 96 -5.17 -10.66 18.04
C GLN A 96 -4.58 -9.30 17.64
N ALA A 97 -5.35 -8.22 17.81
CA ALA A 97 -4.95 -6.85 17.47
C ALA A 97 -5.09 -5.91 18.69
N THR A 98 -3.97 -5.36 19.14
CA THR A 98 -3.91 -4.26 20.13
C THR A 98 -3.54 -2.98 19.38
N PRO A 99 -4.45 -1.99 19.26
CA PRO A 99 -4.10 -0.72 18.67
C PRO A 99 -3.67 0.30 19.73
N GLU A 100 -2.90 1.32 19.31
CA GLU A 100 -2.04 2.14 20.16
C GLU A 100 -1.16 1.33 21.14
N HIS A 101 -0.62 0.20 20.66
CA HIS A 101 0.14 -0.76 21.46
C HIS A 101 1.38 -0.11 22.09
N TRP A 102 1.38 0.00 23.42
CA TRP A 102 2.36 0.79 24.17
C TRP A 102 3.81 0.36 23.93
N HIS A 103 4.07 -0.96 23.83
CA HIS A 103 5.42 -1.50 23.74
C HIS A 103 6.06 -1.15 22.39
N THR A 104 5.43 -1.52 21.26
CA THR A 104 5.93 -1.16 19.92
C THR A 104 5.75 0.33 19.61
N ARG A 105 4.77 0.99 20.26
CA ARG A 105 4.19 2.30 19.94
C ARG A 105 3.53 2.31 18.55
N ALA A 106 2.88 1.22 18.18
CA ALA A 106 2.23 1.07 16.88
C ALA A 106 0.75 1.42 16.92
N ASP A 107 0.28 2.06 15.84
CA ASP A 107 -1.11 2.47 15.67
C ASP A 107 -2.05 1.25 15.70
N VAL A 108 -1.70 0.15 15.02
CA VAL A 108 -2.28 -1.18 15.22
C VAL A 108 -1.16 -2.22 15.31
N PHE A 109 -1.06 -2.95 16.42
CA PHE A 109 -0.17 -4.10 16.56
C PHE A 109 -0.94 -5.41 16.43
N VAL A 110 -0.56 -6.22 15.44
CA VAL A 110 -0.96 -7.62 15.28
C VAL A 110 0.08 -8.48 16.01
N HIS A 111 -0.38 -9.36 16.89
CA HIS A 111 0.53 -10.16 17.74
C HIS A 111 1.17 -11.34 16.99
N LYS A 112 0.41 -12.00 16.10
CA LYS A 112 0.84 -13.16 15.31
C LYS A 112 0.22 -13.12 13.91
N PRO A 113 1.00 -12.98 12.82
CA PRO A 113 2.42 -12.58 12.82
C PRO A 113 2.62 -11.20 13.46
N ALA A 114 3.83 -10.95 13.99
CA ALA A 114 4.15 -9.71 14.70
C ALA A 114 4.27 -8.51 13.74
N PHE A 115 3.21 -7.71 13.62
CA PHE A 115 3.09 -6.63 12.63
C PHE A 115 2.62 -5.33 13.25
N CYS A 116 3.25 -4.22 12.89
CA CYS A 116 2.84 -2.86 13.19
C CYS A 116 2.23 -2.23 11.93
N LEU A 117 0.91 -2.10 11.88
CA LEU A 117 0.24 -1.28 10.88
C LEU A 117 0.28 0.17 11.39
N GLU A 118 0.90 1.08 10.64
CA GLU A 118 1.10 2.47 11.03
C GLU A 118 0.36 3.38 10.04
N VAL A 119 -0.56 4.22 10.52
CA VAL A 119 -1.37 5.13 9.70
C VAL A 119 -0.78 6.52 9.81
N GLN A 120 -0.28 7.08 8.71
CA GLN A 120 0.50 8.32 8.78
C GLN A 120 0.00 9.36 7.79
N LEU A 121 -0.78 10.33 8.30
CA LEU A 121 -1.42 11.39 7.51
C LEU A 121 -0.51 12.58 7.17
N GLN A 122 0.64 12.70 7.83
CA GLN A 122 1.60 13.81 7.67
C GLN A 122 3.04 13.28 7.55
N SER A 123 3.98 14.05 6.98
CA SER A 123 5.36 13.57 6.85
C SER A 123 6.02 13.35 8.22
N THR A 124 6.80 12.27 8.37
CA THR A 124 7.43 11.90 9.65
C THR A 124 8.80 11.24 9.45
N GLN A 125 9.47 10.90 10.55
CA GLN A 125 10.71 10.11 10.56
C GLN A 125 10.40 8.62 10.35
N PHE A 126 9.98 8.25 9.14
CA PHE A 126 9.55 6.90 8.79
C PHE A 126 10.63 5.84 9.05
N THR A 127 11.89 6.11 8.70
CA THR A 127 13.02 5.19 8.93
C THR A 127 13.23 4.92 10.42
N ASP A 128 13.36 5.99 11.22
CA ASP A 128 13.61 5.93 12.67
C ASP A 128 12.46 5.20 13.40
N ARG A 129 11.21 5.47 13.01
CA ARG A 129 10.04 4.72 13.49
C ARG A 129 10.12 3.25 13.09
N THR A 130 10.33 2.94 11.81
CA THR A 130 10.39 1.56 11.30
C THR A 130 11.43 0.73 12.07
N ALA A 131 12.66 1.22 12.18
CA ALA A 131 13.73 0.58 12.95
C ALA A 131 13.39 0.44 14.44
N SER A 132 12.65 1.39 15.02
CA SER A 132 12.16 1.33 16.42
C SER A 132 11.07 0.28 16.68
N ARG A 133 10.37 -0.22 15.65
CA ARG A 133 9.44 -1.36 15.75
C ARG A 133 10.14 -2.68 15.44
N GLN A 134 11.01 -2.71 14.44
CA GLN A 134 11.81 -3.89 14.10
C GLN A 134 12.73 -4.33 15.25
N ARG A 135 13.35 -3.39 15.98
CA ARG A 135 14.10 -3.66 17.23
C ARG A 135 13.24 -4.24 18.38
N LYS A 136 11.92 -4.37 18.19
CA LYS A 136 10.96 -4.96 19.15
C LYS A 136 10.27 -6.21 18.57
N GLY A 137 10.91 -6.85 17.58
CA GLY A 137 10.43 -8.10 16.98
C GLY A 137 9.24 -7.96 16.04
N ALA A 138 8.88 -6.73 15.62
CA ALA A 138 7.70 -6.48 14.79
C ALA A 138 8.06 -5.94 13.40
N GLU A 139 7.49 -6.55 12.37
CA GLU A 139 7.50 -5.99 11.02
C GLU A 139 6.59 -4.76 10.94
N VAL A 140 6.69 -3.97 9.87
CA VAL A 140 5.91 -2.71 9.73
C VAL A 140 5.23 -2.67 8.37
N CYS A 141 3.99 -2.16 8.33
CA CYS A 141 3.27 -1.79 7.12
C CYS A 141 2.75 -0.34 7.23
N TRP A 142 3.18 0.54 6.32
CA TRP A 142 2.80 1.96 6.35
C TRP A 142 1.56 2.23 5.50
N PHE A 143 0.49 2.74 6.11
CA PHE A 143 -0.71 3.21 5.43
C PHE A 143 -0.62 4.74 5.26
N LEU A 144 -0.36 5.17 4.02
CA LEU A 144 -0.17 6.59 3.67
C LEU A 144 -1.36 7.08 2.83
N PRO A 145 -2.00 8.23 3.13
CA PRO A 145 -3.10 8.72 2.32
C PRO A 145 -2.60 9.11 0.92
N GLY A 146 -3.50 9.11 -0.07
CA GLY A 146 -3.18 9.40 -1.47
C GLY A 146 -2.34 10.65 -1.70
N HIS A 147 -2.62 11.74 -0.97
CA HIS A 147 -2.02 13.07 -1.16
C HIS A 147 -0.63 13.28 -0.48
N LEU A 148 -0.10 12.29 0.24
CA LEU A 148 1.13 12.48 1.04
C LEU A 148 2.40 12.16 0.21
N ASP A 149 2.84 13.08 -0.65
CA ASP A 149 3.91 12.85 -1.65
C ASP A 149 5.29 13.45 -1.31
N SER A 150 5.48 13.90 -0.07
CA SER A 150 6.80 14.33 0.44
C SER A 150 7.88 13.27 0.19
N ARG A 151 9.15 13.68 -0.07
CA ARG A 151 10.27 12.76 -0.36
C ARG A 151 10.41 11.62 0.67
N LYS A 152 10.22 11.92 1.96
CA LYS A 152 10.23 10.92 3.05
C LYS A 152 9.08 9.91 2.95
N ALA A 153 7.88 10.36 2.58
CA ALA A 153 6.72 9.48 2.40
C ALA A 153 6.84 8.61 1.13
N ARG A 154 7.36 9.15 0.02
CA ARG A 154 7.66 8.33 -1.19
C ARG A 154 8.77 7.29 -0.93
N ALA A 155 9.76 7.62 -0.10
CA ALA A 155 10.73 6.63 0.37
C ALA A 155 10.06 5.54 1.25
N ALA A 156 9.20 5.93 2.20
CA ALA A 156 8.45 5.00 3.05
C ALA A 156 7.43 4.14 2.28
N LEU A 157 6.94 4.62 1.13
CA LEU A 157 6.06 3.89 0.22
C LEU A 157 6.82 2.83 -0.59
N PHE A 158 7.89 3.22 -1.29
CA PHE A 158 8.53 2.40 -2.31
C PHE A 158 9.80 1.65 -1.87
N HIS A 159 10.38 2.01 -0.73
CA HIS A 159 11.60 1.40 -0.18
C HIS A 159 11.35 0.87 1.24
N GLY A 160 10.58 1.61 2.04
CA GLY A 160 9.85 1.04 3.16
C GLY A 160 8.63 0.24 2.68
N ARG A 161 8.08 -0.60 3.56
CA ARG A 161 6.93 -1.47 3.27
C ARG A 161 5.60 -0.70 3.32
N GLY A 162 5.39 0.25 2.42
CA GLY A 162 4.19 1.09 2.41
C GLY A 162 3.12 0.64 1.44
N VAL A 163 1.92 1.20 1.61
CA VAL A 163 0.79 1.23 0.67
C VAL A 163 0.17 2.62 0.68
N ARG A 164 -0.43 3.03 -0.44
CA ARG A 164 -1.41 4.14 -0.44
C ARG A 164 -2.75 3.63 0.09
N PHE A 165 -3.53 4.49 0.74
CA PHE A 165 -4.90 4.19 1.11
C PHE A 165 -5.87 5.38 0.94
N ARG A 166 -7.16 5.04 0.83
CA ARG A 166 -8.33 5.91 0.96
C ARG A 166 -9.46 5.11 1.59
N VAL A 167 -10.53 5.79 1.99
CA VAL A 167 -11.77 5.15 2.43
C VAL A 167 -12.82 5.39 1.37
N VAL A 168 -13.46 4.33 0.89
CA VAL A 168 -14.49 4.38 -0.15
C VAL A 168 -15.79 3.75 0.31
N ASP A 169 -16.88 4.19 -0.30
CA ASP A 169 -18.18 3.54 -0.22
C ASP A 169 -18.13 2.20 -0.99
N ARG A 170 -18.53 1.11 -0.33
CA ARG A 170 -18.41 -0.26 -0.86
C ARG A 170 -19.25 -0.56 -2.11
N GLN A 171 -20.28 0.23 -2.40
CA GLN A 171 -21.15 0.02 -3.56
C GLN A 171 -20.70 0.84 -4.76
N SER A 172 -20.35 2.11 -4.52
CA SER A 172 -20.01 3.08 -5.57
C SER A 172 -18.50 3.25 -5.81
N HIS A 173 -17.65 2.70 -4.94
CA HIS A 173 -16.19 2.91 -4.90
C HIS A 173 -15.76 4.39 -4.83
N ARG A 174 -16.67 5.31 -4.51
CA ARG A 174 -16.37 6.74 -4.36
C ARG A 174 -15.72 7.03 -3.00
N PRO A 175 -14.72 7.92 -2.93
CA PRO A 175 -14.15 8.35 -1.65
C PRO A 175 -15.19 8.96 -0.70
N ILE A 176 -15.13 8.60 0.58
CA ILE A 176 -16.01 9.09 1.64
C ILE A 176 -15.24 9.33 2.95
N ALA A 177 -15.84 10.15 3.82
CA ALA A 177 -15.27 10.56 5.09
C ALA A 177 -16.18 10.20 6.29
N PRO A 178 -16.29 8.91 6.67
CA PRO A 178 -17.15 8.48 7.78
C PRO A 178 -16.83 9.11 9.15
N TRP A 179 -15.63 9.69 9.31
CA TRP A 179 -15.22 10.44 10.50
C TRP A 179 -15.78 11.87 10.57
N GLU A 180 -16.41 12.39 9.50
CA GLU A 180 -17.08 13.69 9.49
C GLU A 180 -18.55 13.59 9.92
N SER A 181 -19.18 12.42 9.75
CA SER A 181 -20.53 12.09 10.21
C SER A 181 -20.53 10.84 11.10
N PRO A 182 -19.94 10.90 12.31
CA PRO A 182 -19.71 9.71 13.15
C PRO A 182 -21.00 9.00 13.60
N ASP A 183 -22.13 9.72 13.65
CA ASP A 183 -23.44 9.16 14.01
C ASP A 183 -24.11 8.41 12.84
N ASP A 184 -23.65 8.58 11.59
CA ASP A 184 -24.15 7.82 10.42
C ASP A 184 -23.55 6.40 10.42
N ARG A 185 -24.25 5.52 11.14
CA ARG A 185 -23.92 4.09 11.24
C ARG A 185 -23.97 3.37 9.90
N ASP A 186 -24.72 3.84 8.91
CA ASP A 186 -24.77 3.20 7.58
C ASP A 186 -23.60 3.63 6.69
N LEU A 187 -23.17 4.88 6.76
CA LEU A 187 -21.91 5.34 6.18
C LEU A 187 -20.72 4.58 6.79
N ALA A 188 -20.70 4.43 8.12
CA ALA A 188 -19.67 3.66 8.82
C ALA A 188 -19.69 2.15 8.43
N ARG A 189 -20.88 1.54 8.30
CA ARG A 189 -21.04 0.14 7.83
C ARG A 189 -20.47 -0.06 6.42
N ARG A 190 -20.86 0.81 5.47
CA ARG A 190 -20.51 0.68 4.05
C ARG A 190 -19.13 1.22 3.66
N ALA A 191 -18.43 1.90 4.57
CA ALA A 191 -17.06 2.38 4.35
C ALA A 191 -16.01 1.24 4.41
N ILE A 192 -15.27 1.04 3.32
CA ILE A 192 -14.12 0.12 3.27
C ILE A 192 -12.82 0.90 3.10
N ILE A 193 -11.72 0.35 3.63
CA ILE A 193 -10.37 0.82 3.27
C ILE A 193 -10.01 0.18 1.94
N GLU A 194 -9.52 0.98 1.01
CA GLU A 194 -8.95 0.53 -0.27
C GLU A 194 -7.48 0.94 -0.32
N VAL A 195 -6.60 0.02 -0.75
CA VAL A 195 -5.14 0.22 -0.82
C VAL A 195 -4.61 0.04 -2.24
N TRP A 196 -3.57 0.79 -2.61
CA TRP A 196 -2.93 0.73 -3.94
C TRP A 196 -1.48 1.23 -3.94
N GLY A 197 -0.91 1.41 -5.14
CA GLY A 197 0.34 2.14 -5.39
C GLY A 197 1.61 1.30 -5.23
N THR A 198 1.55 0.26 -4.41
CA THR A 198 2.59 -0.78 -4.27
C THR A 198 1.99 -2.20 -4.27
N VAL A 199 0.67 -2.34 -4.32
CA VAL A 199 0.01 -3.65 -4.43
C VAL A 199 0.21 -4.14 -5.86
N ALA A 200 0.94 -5.24 -6.01
CA ALA A 200 1.27 -5.80 -7.30
C ALA A 200 0.23 -6.83 -7.76
N HIS A 201 -0.03 -6.81 -9.06
CA HIS A 201 -0.89 -7.73 -9.78
C HIS A 201 -0.11 -8.24 -11.01
N PRO A 202 -0.29 -9.51 -11.41
CA PRO A 202 0.28 -10.05 -12.64
C PRO A 202 -0.39 -9.39 -13.87
N PRO A 203 0.14 -9.62 -15.07
CA PRO A 203 -0.59 -9.40 -16.31
C PRO A 203 -1.99 -10.03 -16.25
N ARG A 204 -2.97 -9.43 -16.94
CA ARG A 204 -4.29 -10.06 -17.10
C ARG A 204 -4.13 -11.28 -18.01
N ARG A 205 -4.95 -12.32 -17.82
CA ARG A 205 -4.97 -13.50 -18.69
C ARG A 205 -5.34 -13.09 -20.13
N GLY A 206 -4.57 -13.54 -21.12
CA GLY A 206 -4.63 -13.06 -22.50
C GLY A 206 -3.91 -11.71 -22.73
N GLN A 207 -3.18 -11.21 -21.72
CA GLN A 207 -2.31 -10.03 -21.80
C GLN A 207 -0.93 -10.31 -21.20
N GLU A 208 -0.57 -11.59 -21.03
CA GLU A 208 0.78 -12.01 -20.67
C GLU A 208 1.77 -11.47 -21.72
N PRO A 209 2.88 -10.83 -21.28
CA PRO A 209 3.91 -10.38 -22.21
C PRO A 209 4.58 -11.57 -22.91
N ASP A 210 4.82 -11.46 -24.21
CA ASP A 210 5.63 -12.42 -24.94
C ASP A 210 7.11 -12.32 -24.49
N PRO A 211 7.75 -13.43 -24.03
CA PRO A 211 9.15 -13.45 -23.64
C PRO A 211 10.13 -12.96 -24.72
N SER A 212 9.80 -13.13 -26.00
CA SER A 212 10.64 -12.72 -27.15
C SER A 212 10.56 -11.23 -27.45
N VAL A 213 9.38 -10.63 -27.28
CA VAL A 213 9.11 -9.22 -27.65
C VAL A 213 9.49 -8.24 -26.52
N VAL A 214 9.39 -8.67 -25.26
CA VAL A 214 9.49 -7.74 -24.13
C VAL A 214 10.94 -7.42 -23.75
N ARG A 215 11.28 -6.13 -23.87
CA ARG A 215 12.61 -5.59 -23.53
C ARG A 215 13.01 -5.92 -22.08
N PRO A 216 14.25 -6.37 -21.82
CA PRO A 216 14.75 -6.56 -20.46
C PRO A 216 14.55 -5.33 -19.57
N GLY A 217 14.10 -5.55 -18.33
CA GLY A 217 13.77 -4.47 -17.39
C GLY A 217 12.38 -3.84 -17.55
N SER A 218 11.53 -4.35 -18.45
CA SER A 218 10.11 -3.99 -18.51
C SER A 218 9.36 -4.53 -17.30
N ALA A 219 8.43 -3.73 -16.75
CA ALA A 219 7.65 -4.11 -15.57
C ALA A 219 6.57 -5.16 -15.93
N TRP A 220 6.76 -6.41 -15.47
CA TRP A 220 5.77 -7.48 -15.59
C TRP A 220 4.57 -7.25 -14.66
N PHE A 221 4.84 -6.81 -13.43
CA PHE A 221 3.81 -6.46 -12.45
C PHE A 221 3.20 -5.08 -12.76
N ARG A 222 1.86 -5.02 -12.77
CA ARG A 222 1.08 -3.78 -12.73
C ARG A 222 0.70 -3.48 -11.28
N THR A 223 0.60 -2.20 -10.91
CA THR A 223 0.05 -1.78 -9.62
C THR A 223 -1.40 -1.34 -9.79
N ASP A 224 -2.30 -1.91 -9.01
CA ASP A 224 -3.74 -1.60 -9.04
C ASP A 224 -4.27 -1.39 -7.60
N SER A 225 -5.59 -1.24 -7.44
CA SER A 225 -6.23 -1.19 -6.12
C SER A 225 -6.68 -2.57 -5.62
N LEU A 226 -6.73 -2.69 -4.29
CA LEU A 226 -7.18 -3.88 -3.58
C LEU A 226 -7.97 -3.47 -2.33
N ASP A 227 -9.03 -4.21 -2.04
CA ASP A 227 -9.76 -4.09 -0.77
C ASP A 227 -8.82 -4.37 0.42
N GLY A 228 -8.86 -3.51 1.44
CA GLY A 228 -7.95 -3.55 2.59
C GLY A 228 -8.12 -4.78 3.49
N TYR A 229 -9.32 -5.37 3.54
CA TYR A 229 -9.55 -6.64 4.22
C TYR A 229 -8.91 -7.80 3.44
N ARG A 230 -9.03 -7.80 2.11
CA ARG A 230 -8.33 -8.77 1.25
C ARG A 230 -6.81 -8.60 1.33
N PHE A 231 -6.29 -7.38 1.28
CA PHE A 231 -4.86 -7.09 1.43
C PHE A 231 -4.31 -7.62 2.75
N LEU A 232 -4.94 -7.28 3.88
CA LEU A 232 -4.50 -7.76 5.20
C LEU A 232 -4.65 -9.26 5.36
N LYS A 233 -5.68 -9.89 4.78
CA LYS A 233 -5.80 -11.36 4.73
C LYS A 233 -4.63 -12.01 4.00
N GLU A 234 -4.24 -11.48 2.85
CA GLU A 234 -3.14 -12.01 2.05
C GLU A 234 -1.78 -11.77 2.73
N VAL A 235 -1.56 -10.61 3.38
CA VAL A 235 -0.31 -10.30 4.10
C VAL A 235 -0.17 -11.10 5.40
N LEU A 236 -1.21 -11.15 6.26
CA LEU A 236 -1.12 -11.82 7.56
C LEU A 236 -1.13 -13.35 7.47
N SER A 237 -1.58 -13.91 6.34
CA SER A 237 -1.39 -15.34 6.00
C SER A 237 -0.05 -15.64 5.31
N GLY A 238 0.81 -14.62 5.11
CA GLY A 238 2.09 -14.76 4.43
C GLY A 238 2.02 -14.99 2.92
N ARG A 239 0.82 -14.97 2.32
CA ARG A 239 0.59 -15.19 0.89
C ARG A 239 1.02 -14.01 0.01
N ARG A 240 0.90 -12.79 0.52
CA ARG A 240 1.37 -11.55 -0.10
C ARG A 240 2.51 -10.98 0.72
N ARG A 241 3.69 -10.85 0.11
CA ARG A 241 4.92 -10.44 0.78
C ARG A 241 5.49 -9.18 0.15
N TRP A 242 6.32 -8.49 0.94
CA TRP A 242 7.07 -7.35 0.45
C TRP A 242 8.33 -7.83 -0.27
N TYR A 243 8.41 -7.52 -1.56
CA TYR A 243 9.61 -7.68 -2.37
C TYR A 243 10.29 -6.31 -2.50
N PRO A 244 11.58 -6.17 -2.13
CA PRO A 244 12.32 -4.93 -2.33
C PRO A 244 12.40 -4.53 -3.82
N ALA A 245 12.87 -3.31 -4.08
CA ALA A 245 13.21 -2.88 -5.42
C ALA A 245 14.17 -3.88 -6.10
N GLU A 246 14.06 -3.99 -7.43
CA GLU A 246 14.86 -4.84 -8.34
C GLU A 246 14.70 -6.36 -8.14
N THR A 247 14.25 -6.81 -6.96
CA THR A 247 14.05 -8.23 -6.59
C THR A 247 13.05 -8.95 -7.50
N ILE A 248 12.08 -8.23 -8.08
CA ILE A 248 11.09 -8.73 -9.04
C ILE A 248 11.00 -7.88 -10.31
N GLY A 249 12.12 -7.26 -10.72
CA GLY A 249 12.22 -6.47 -11.97
C GLY A 249 11.65 -5.05 -11.92
N ASN A 250 10.91 -4.68 -10.87
CA ASN A 250 10.42 -3.31 -10.67
C ASN A 250 11.46 -2.43 -9.95
N LYS A 251 11.63 -1.18 -10.40
CA LYS A 251 12.54 -0.17 -9.78
C LYS A 251 12.11 0.32 -8.39
N THR A 252 11.02 -0.21 -7.85
CA THR A 252 10.44 0.10 -6.54
C THR A 252 9.99 -1.20 -5.90
N GLY A 253 10.05 -1.27 -4.57
CA GLY A 253 9.50 -2.42 -3.85
C GLY A 253 7.98 -2.49 -3.95
N LEU A 254 7.44 -3.71 -3.84
CA LEU A 254 6.04 -4.04 -4.08
C LEU A 254 5.54 -5.14 -3.14
N TRP A 255 4.24 -5.13 -2.87
CA TRP A 255 3.50 -6.20 -2.21
C TRP A 255 2.90 -7.16 -3.25
N ALA A 256 3.58 -8.26 -3.55
CA ALA A 256 3.16 -9.27 -4.54
C ALA A 256 2.74 -10.59 -3.86
N LEU A 257 1.88 -11.39 -4.51
CA LEU A 257 1.62 -12.76 -4.06
C LEU A 257 2.79 -13.67 -4.45
N ASP A 258 3.18 -14.59 -3.57
CA ASP A 258 4.28 -15.52 -3.85
C ASP A 258 4.00 -16.39 -5.10
N THR A 259 2.73 -16.69 -5.39
CA THR A 259 2.30 -17.36 -6.64
C THR A 259 2.65 -16.58 -7.89
N ASP A 260 2.45 -15.27 -7.84
CA ASP A 260 2.62 -14.37 -8.99
C ASP A 260 4.12 -14.10 -9.21
N VAL A 261 4.91 -14.12 -8.13
CA VAL A 261 6.38 -14.04 -8.18
C VAL A 261 7.02 -15.33 -8.70
N THR A 262 6.43 -16.51 -8.45
CA THR A 262 6.83 -17.74 -9.14
C THR A 262 6.56 -17.63 -10.64
N ALA A 263 5.33 -17.27 -11.04
CA ALA A 263 4.99 -17.10 -12.46
C ALA A 263 5.86 -16.05 -13.19
N TYR A 264 6.25 -14.96 -12.50
CA TYR A 264 7.23 -13.99 -12.99
C TYR A 264 8.63 -14.59 -13.20
N ARG A 265 9.11 -15.42 -12.26
CA ARG A 265 10.42 -16.10 -12.38
C ARG A 265 10.41 -17.08 -13.54
N ASP A 266 9.33 -17.86 -13.71
CA ASP A 266 9.18 -18.79 -14.82
C ASP A 266 9.15 -18.05 -16.17
N PHE A 267 8.48 -16.89 -16.23
CA PHE A 267 8.51 -15.98 -17.38
C PHE A 267 9.94 -15.47 -17.68
N ARG A 268 10.68 -15.06 -16.65
CA ARG A 268 12.06 -14.56 -16.79
C ARG A 268 13.05 -15.65 -17.18
N ALA A 269 12.85 -16.90 -16.76
CA ALA A 269 13.64 -18.04 -17.23
C ALA A 269 13.45 -18.24 -18.74
N ARG A 270 12.20 -18.42 -19.20
CA ARG A 270 11.88 -18.56 -20.64
C ARG A 270 12.38 -17.39 -21.49
N GLN A 271 12.37 -16.18 -20.95
CA GLN A 271 12.94 -15.00 -21.62
C GLN A 271 14.47 -15.09 -21.74
N GLN A 272 15.18 -15.58 -20.73
CA GLN A 272 16.63 -15.79 -20.82
C GLN A 272 16.97 -16.92 -21.80
N ASP A 273 16.27 -18.06 -21.70
CA ASP A 273 16.47 -19.21 -22.60
C ASP A 273 16.35 -18.82 -24.08
N HIS A 274 15.38 -17.93 -24.40
CA HIS A 274 15.17 -17.40 -25.75
C HIS A 274 16.27 -16.42 -26.19
N LEU A 275 16.72 -15.51 -25.32
CA LEU A 275 17.85 -14.62 -25.62
C LEU A 275 19.15 -15.41 -25.84
N ASP A 276 19.38 -16.45 -25.04
CA ASP A 276 20.54 -17.34 -25.16
C ASP A 276 20.44 -18.23 -26.40
N GLN A 277 19.23 -18.56 -26.89
CA GLN A 277 19.01 -19.15 -28.21
C GLN A 277 19.38 -18.17 -29.33
N LEU A 278 18.82 -16.96 -29.33
CA LEU A 278 19.13 -15.94 -30.35
C LEU A 278 20.63 -15.62 -30.42
N HIS A 279 21.31 -15.58 -29.27
CA HIS A 279 22.76 -15.35 -29.23
C HIS A 279 23.55 -16.52 -29.87
N ARG A 280 23.16 -17.77 -29.60
CA ARG A 280 23.76 -18.96 -30.24
C ARG A 280 23.48 -19.02 -31.75
N GLU A 281 22.27 -18.66 -32.18
CA GLU A 281 21.92 -18.58 -33.60
C GLU A 281 22.72 -17.50 -34.32
N GLN A 282 22.97 -16.35 -33.68
CA GLN A 282 23.81 -15.30 -34.24
C GLN A 282 25.27 -15.74 -34.32
N GLN A 283 25.84 -16.30 -33.24
CA GLN A 283 27.20 -16.89 -33.25
C GLN A 283 27.36 -17.95 -34.35
N ALA A 284 26.35 -18.80 -34.57
CA ALA A 284 26.38 -19.83 -35.61
C ALA A 284 26.26 -19.27 -37.04
N ARG A 285 25.70 -18.06 -37.22
CA ARG A 285 25.75 -17.32 -38.50
C ARG A 285 27.11 -16.68 -38.71
N ASP A 286 27.65 -16.02 -37.68
CA ASP A 286 28.93 -15.30 -37.75
C ASP A 286 30.13 -16.25 -37.87
N ALA A 287 30.01 -17.48 -37.34
CA ALA A 287 31.00 -18.54 -37.50
C ALA A 287 30.81 -19.41 -38.76
N ARG A 288 29.81 -19.12 -39.61
CA ARG A 288 29.62 -19.84 -40.88
C ARG A 288 30.70 -19.37 -41.86
N PRO A 289 31.51 -20.28 -42.45
CA PRO A 289 32.48 -19.89 -43.46
C PRO A 289 31.81 -19.12 -44.60
N GLU A 290 32.47 -18.05 -45.05
CA GLU A 290 32.05 -17.33 -46.24
C GLU A 290 31.98 -18.33 -47.43
N PRO A 291 30.93 -18.30 -48.26
CA PRO A 291 30.86 -19.19 -49.41
C PRO A 291 32.11 -19.01 -50.28
N PRO A 292 32.71 -20.10 -50.79
CA PRO A 292 33.85 -19.96 -51.71
C PRO A 292 33.42 -19.05 -52.87
N ALA A 293 34.21 -18.01 -53.13
CA ALA A 293 33.87 -16.99 -54.11
C ALA A 293 33.46 -17.64 -55.43
N PRO A 294 32.38 -17.17 -56.08
CA PRO A 294 31.97 -17.72 -57.38
C PRO A 294 33.16 -17.63 -58.35
N PRO A 295 33.39 -18.66 -59.18
CA PRO A 295 34.50 -18.64 -60.12
C PRO A 295 34.36 -17.41 -61.02
N ALA A 296 35.43 -16.64 -61.15
CA ALA A 296 35.41 -15.39 -61.90
C ALA A 296 34.96 -15.65 -63.34
N GLU A 297 33.79 -15.14 -63.72
CA GLU A 297 33.36 -15.13 -65.11
C GLU A 297 34.37 -14.31 -65.92
N ALA A 298 34.86 -14.89 -67.01
CA ALA A 298 35.92 -14.27 -67.81
C ALA A 298 35.44 -12.95 -68.43
N GLU A 299 36.34 -11.96 -68.49
CA GLU A 299 36.04 -10.62 -69.00
C GLU A 299 35.48 -10.67 -70.43
N GLY A 300 34.18 -10.39 -70.57
CA GLY A 300 33.53 -10.23 -71.86
C GLY A 300 34.08 -8.99 -72.59
N PRO A 301 34.30 -9.05 -73.92
CA PRO A 301 34.97 -7.97 -74.65
C PRO A 301 34.14 -6.67 -74.67
N VAL A 302 34.82 -5.55 -74.45
CA VAL A 302 34.25 -4.19 -74.42
C VAL A 302 33.72 -3.77 -75.80
N PRO A 303 32.42 -3.41 -75.94
CA PRO A 303 31.90 -2.76 -77.15
C PRO A 303 32.26 -1.27 -77.18
N LEU A 304 32.65 -0.74 -78.34
CA LEU A 304 32.86 0.70 -78.54
C LEU A 304 31.55 1.47 -78.74
N ALA A 305 31.63 2.79 -78.52
CA ALA A 305 30.50 3.72 -78.44
C ALA A 305 29.66 3.87 -79.72
N GLY A 306 28.36 4.17 -79.52
CA GLY A 306 27.42 4.64 -80.54
C GLY A 306 26.23 5.38 -79.89
N ALA A 307 25.90 6.56 -80.41
CA ALA A 307 24.78 7.42 -79.96
C ALA A 307 23.51 7.15 -80.82
N PRO A 308 22.32 7.78 -80.57
CA PRO A 308 22.01 8.89 -79.65
C PRO A 308 20.77 8.66 -78.75
N ALA A 309 20.33 9.74 -78.08
CA ALA A 309 19.19 9.75 -77.17
C ALA A 309 17.82 9.65 -77.89
N VAL A 310 16.83 9.13 -77.14
CA VAL A 310 15.39 9.23 -77.45
C VAL A 310 14.67 9.57 -76.16
N GLU A 311 13.95 10.70 -76.14
CA GLU A 311 13.03 11.05 -75.05
C GLU A 311 11.78 10.17 -75.11
N ARG A 312 11.31 9.67 -73.96
CA ARG A 312 9.94 9.18 -73.78
C ARG A 312 9.46 9.45 -72.35
N ASP A 313 8.25 9.98 -72.28
CA ASP A 313 7.53 10.36 -71.06
C ASP A 313 6.90 9.17 -70.31
N ASP A 314 6.19 9.51 -69.23
CA ASP A 314 5.10 8.76 -68.60
C ASP A 314 5.42 7.38 -67.97
N VAL A 315 5.83 7.42 -66.69
CA VAL A 315 5.46 6.40 -65.70
C VAL A 315 4.92 7.07 -64.43
N GLU A 316 3.61 7.33 -64.48
CA GLU A 316 2.61 7.45 -63.40
C GLU A 316 3.12 7.39 -61.93
N GLU A 317 2.98 8.50 -61.19
CA GLU A 317 3.21 8.55 -59.73
C GLU A 317 2.12 7.75 -58.98
N PRO A 318 2.47 6.84 -58.05
CA PRO A 318 1.47 6.08 -57.31
C PRO A 318 0.65 6.99 -56.39
N PRO A 319 -0.70 6.84 -56.33
CA PRO A 319 -1.57 7.77 -55.65
C PRO A 319 -1.30 7.84 -54.15
N GLN A 320 -0.89 9.02 -53.68
CA GLN A 320 -0.70 9.30 -52.26
C GLN A 320 -2.04 9.25 -51.53
N VAL A 321 -2.30 8.15 -50.81
CA VAL A 321 -3.47 8.02 -49.94
C VAL A 321 -3.36 9.06 -48.82
N PRO A 322 -4.34 9.96 -48.63
CA PRO A 322 -4.32 10.90 -47.52
C PRO A 322 -4.33 10.13 -46.18
N VAL A 323 -3.22 10.17 -45.45
CA VAL A 323 -3.18 9.73 -44.06
C VAL A 323 -4.00 10.72 -43.26
N ALA A 324 -5.25 10.37 -42.98
CA ALA A 324 -6.12 11.16 -42.12
C ALA A 324 -5.43 11.35 -40.76
N GLU A 325 -5.15 12.60 -40.39
CA GLU A 325 -4.66 12.91 -39.06
C GLU A 325 -5.67 12.40 -38.03
N PRO A 326 -5.27 11.59 -37.04
CA PRO A 326 -6.19 11.14 -36.01
C PRO A 326 -6.63 12.35 -35.20
N ASP A 327 -7.93 12.63 -35.18
CA ASP A 327 -8.56 13.72 -34.42
C ASP A 327 -8.04 13.72 -32.97
N THR A 328 -7.09 14.63 -32.68
CA THR A 328 -6.49 14.75 -31.34
C THR A 328 -7.40 15.57 -30.45
N VAL A 329 -8.59 15.02 -30.17
CA VAL A 329 -9.59 15.58 -29.26
C VAL A 329 -8.86 15.95 -27.96
N PRO A 330 -8.73 17.25 -27.64
CA PRO A 330 -7.80 17.66 -26.60
C PRO A 330 -8.33 17.24 -25.24
N PHE A 331 -7.68 16.23 -24.63
CA PHE A 331 -7.97 15.82 -23.27
C PHE A 331 -7.98 17.05 -22.35
N ALA A 332 -9.14 17.33 -21.77
CA ALA A 332 -9.35 18.50 -20.94
C ALA A 332 -8.32 18.52 -19.80
N LYS A 333 -7.43 19.52 -19.80
CA LYS A 333 -6.46 19.74 -18.72
C LYS A 333 -7.25 20.13 -17.47
N ILE A 334 -7.55 19.16 -16.60
CA ILE A 334 -8.17 19.39 -15.27
C ILE A 334 -7.11 19.97 -14.31
N ASN A 335 -6.56 21.13 -14.69
CA ASN A 335 -5.73 22.00 -13.85
C ASN A 335 -6.61 23.11 -13.25
N ALA A 336 -7.68 22.71 -12.57
CA ALA A 336 -8.44 23.61 -11.71
C ALA A 336 -7.79 23.60 -10.31
N PRO A 337 -7.06 24.65 -9.89
CA PRO A 337 -6.53 24.71 -8.54
C PRO A 337 -7.70 24.80 -7.55
N THR A 338 -7.84 23.80 -6.68
CA THR A 338 -8.90 23.80 -5.65
C THR A 338 -8.76 25.06 -4.79
N PRO A 339 -9.83 25.85 -4.57
CA PRO A 339 -9.72 27.10 -3.84
C PRO A 339 -9.21 26.84 -2.41
N ARG A 340 -8.07 27.44 -2.08
CA ARG A 340 -7.44 27.34 -0.77
C ARG A 340 -8.37 27.98 0.29
N PRO A 341 -8.90 27.23 1.26
CA PRO A 341 -9.76 27.81 2.29
C PRO A 341 -8.98 28.85 3.09
N ALA A 342 -9.62 29.99 3.36
CA ALA A 342 -9.04 31.08 4.12
C ALA A 342 -8.71 30.64 5.57
N PRO A 343 -7.67 31.19 6.20
CA PRO A 343 -7.29 30.82 7.56
C PRO A 343 -8.32 31.34 8.57
N ALA A 344 -9.23 30.46 9.00
CA ALA A 344 -10.11 30.74 10.13
C ALA A 344 -9.30 31.04 11.40
N HIS A 345 -9.68 32.09 12.13
CA HIS A 345 -8.91 32.61 13.26
C HIS A 345 -8.65 31.53 14.34
N ALA A 346 -7.38 31.41 14.74
CA ALA A 346 -6.95 30.40 15.70
C ALA A 346 -7.36 30.74 17.13
N VAL A 347 -8.57 30.33 17.53
CA VAL A 347 -8.97 30.29 18.94
C VAL A 347 -8.03 29.34 19.70
N SER A 348 -7.46 29.80 20.82
CA SER A 348 -6.37 29.17 21.56
C SER A 348 -6.80 27.96 22.42
N VAL A 349 -7.25 26.89 21.78
CA VAL A 349 -7.69 25.65 22.45
C VAL A 349 -6.50 24.86 23.01
N GLN A 350 -6.47 24.66 24.33
CA GLN A 350 -5.39 23.89 25.00
C GLN A 350 -5.43 22.38 24.66
N PRO A 351 -4.28 21.72 24.40
CA PRO A 351 -4.24 20.32 23.94
C PRO A 351 -4.26 19.27 25.07
N ARG A 352 -5.22 18.33 25.02
CA ARG A 352 -5.23 17.07 25.80
C ARG A 352 -5.56 15.86 24.89
N ARG A 353 -5.19 14.64 25.27
CA ARG A 353 -4.98 13.48 24.35
C ARG A 353 -5.69 12.17 24.77
N ARG A 354 -6.02 11.30 23.80
CA ARG A 354 -6.67 9.97 23.93
C ARG A 354 -5.74 8.88 24.50
N ARG A 355 -6.30 7.76 25.04
CA ARG A 355 -5.62 6.55 25.61
C ARG A 355 -6.59 5.33 25.82
N TRP A 356 -6.08 4.08 25.89
CA TRP A 356 -6.82 2.79 25.62
C TRP A 356 -6.45 1.58 26.53
N TRP A 357 -7.37 0.86 27.24
CA TRP A 357 -7.01 -0.39 27.98
C TRP A 357 -8.18 -1.39 28.29
N GLN A 358 -7.87 -2.59 28.86
CA GLN A 358 -8.60 -3.89 28.75
C GLN A 358 -9.40 -4.34 30.01
N LEU A 359 -9.99 -5.56 30.03
CA LEU A 359 -11.05 -5.97 30.98
C LEU A 359 -11.02 -7.44 31.46
N TRP A 360 -11.44 -7.71 32.72
CA TRP A 360 -11.75 -9.04 33.26
C TRP A 360 -13.05 -9.14 34.10
N ARG A 361 -13.71 -10.31 34.06
CA ARG A 361 -14.91 -10.64 34.88
C ARG A 361 -14.54 -11.31 36.23
N ARG A 362 -15.41 -11.12 37.23
CA ARG A 362 -15.66 -12.12 38.28
C ARG A 362 -16.69 -13.13 37.78
N THR A 363 -16.42 -14.41 37.91
CA THR A 363 -17.43 -15.37 38.41
C THR A 363 -17.43 -15.30 39.95
N PRO A 364 -18.53 -15.70 40.61
CA PRO A 364 -18.51 -15.97 42.05
C PRO A 364 -17.52 -17.08 42.40
#